data_AF-A0A923UNA1-F1
#
_entry.id   AF-A0A923UNA1-F1
#
_cell.length_a   1.000
_cell.length_b   1.000
_cell.length_c   1.000
_cell.angle_alpha   90.00
_cell.angle_beta   90.00
_cell.angle_gamma   90.00
#
_symmetry.space_group_name_H-M   'P 1'
#
loop_
_entity.id
_entity.type
_entity.pdbx_description
1 polymer ?
#
loop_
_entity_poly.entity_id
_entity_poly.type
_entity_poly.pdbx_seq_one_letter_code
_entity_poly.pdbx_strand_id
1 'polypeptide(L)'
;MKRLILILTIFFPLWGSGSLCFAQTASYFGRYAGGIGTNQNSLQRASAIGYNAKVAIDDGLVLGDSILVKVGIGTANPQARLDVRGAFRLKGNMNFVASVNQHLLDINNENFLATDSEGIPVLSRFKIRYSSENQWSDRVFEKKYTLISLQKLEKFIQLNKHLPNVPSASEVVEKGVAVDIMVSKLLEKVEELTLYVIKQEKDIEVLKKKLRKMDK
;
A
#
# COMPACT_ATOMS: atom_id res chain seq x y z
N MET A 1 34.90 -62.90 -0.83
CA MET A 1 34.00 -62.14 -1.72
C MET A 1 34.16 -60.65 -1.45
N LYS A 2 35.02 -59.95 -2.20
CA LYS A 2 35.20 -58.49 -2.11
C LYS A 2 34.33 -57.85 -3.21
N ARG A 3 33.34 -57.06 -2.83
CA ARG A 3 32.52 -56.28 -3.77
C ARG A 3 33.30 -55.04 -4.18
N LEU A 4 33.64 -54.95 -5.47
CA LEU A 4 34.27 -53.80 -6.10
C LEU A 4 33.19 -52.76 -6.39
N ILE A 5 33.21 -51.64 -5.68
CA ILE A 5 32.32 -50.50 -5.95
C ILE A 5 32.98 -49.66 -7.05
N LEU A 6 32.43 -49.71 -8.26
CA LEU A 6 32.79 -48.78 -9.34
C LEU A 6 32.18 -47.42 -9.01
N ILE A 7 33.01 -46.45 -8.66
CA ILE A 7 32.60 -45.03 -8.63
C ILE A 7 32.66 -44.55 -10.08
N LEU A 8 31.48 -44.35 -10.68
CA LEU A 8 31.33 -43.81 -12.01
C LEU A 8 31.59 -42.29 -11.96
N THR A 9 32.83 -41.88 -12.15
CA THR A 9 33.19 -40.47 -12.31
C THR A 9 32.71 -40.01 -13.68
N ILE A 10 31.58 -39.29 -13.74
CA ILE A 10 31.07 -38.70 -14.98
C ILE A 10 32.02 -37.55 -15.36
N PHE A 11 32.86 -37.80 -16.36
CA PHE A 11 33.73 -36.81 -17.00
C PHE A 11 32.86 -36.00 -17.98
N PHE A 12 32.53 -34.75 -17.66
CA PHE A 12 31.90 -33.84 -18.64
C PHE A 12 32.95 -33.40 -19.66
N PRO A 13 32.70 -33.53 -20.98
CA PRO A 13 33.67 -33.11 -21.99
C PRO A 13 33.76 -31.58 -22.02
N LEU A 14 34.99 -31.08 -22.10
CA LEU A 14 35.27 -29.72 -22.56
C LEU A 14 34.64 -29.56 -23.95
N TRP A 15 33.58 -28.76 -24.05
CA TRP A 15 33.31 -27.82 -25.16
C TRP A 15 32.02 -27.06 -24.86
N GLY A 16 32.13 -25.72 -24.76
CA GLY A 16 31.04 -24.80 -24.45
C GLY A 16 31.17 -24.23 -23.04
N SER A 17 31.33 -22.90 -22.92
CA SER A 17 31.53 -22.15 -21.67
C SER A 17 30.31 -22.12 -20.73
N GLY A 18 29.57 -23.21 -20.60
CA GLY A 18 28.47 -23.39 -19.65
C GLY A 18 28.91 -24.25 -18.48
N SER A 19 29.11 -23.64 -17.31
CA SER A 19 29.48 -24.36 -16.09
C SER A 19 28.22 -24.91 -15.43
N LEU A 20 27.96 -26.21 -15.59
CA LEU A 20 27.09 -26.96 -14.68
C LEU A 20 28.00 -27.55 -13.61
N CYS A 21 28.02 -26.93 -12.43
CA CYS A 21 28.76 -27.43 -11.27
C CYS A 21 27.75 -27.84 -10.21
N PHE A 22 27.66 -29.15 -9.97
CA PHE A 22 27.01 -29.73 -8.81
C PHE A 22 28.10 -30.03 -7.79
N ALA A 23 28.48 -29.04 -6.98
CA ALA A 23 29.20 -29.35 -5.75
C ALA A 23 28.20 -29.99 -4.78
N GLN A 24 28.67 -30.82 -3.85
CA GLN A 24 27.78 -31.38 -2.80
C GLN A 24 27.08 -30.30 -1.97
N THR A 25 27.56 -29.06 -2.03
CA THR A 25 27.16 -27.97 -1.13
C THR A 25 26.63 -26.73 -1.84
N ALA A 26 26.93 -26.50 -3.13
CA ALA A 26 26.46 -25.36 -3.90
C ALA A 26 26.16 -25.74 -5.36
N SER A 27 25.17 -25.06 -5.96
CA SER A 27 24.71 -25.34 -7.34
C SER A 27 24.77 -24.09 -8.21
N TYR A 28 25.40 -24.19 -9.37
CA TYR A 28 25.53 -23.07 -10.31
C TYR A 28 24.97 -23.44 -11.68
N PHE A 29 24.04 -22.63 -12.18
CA PHE A 29 23.34 -22.85 -13.44
C PHE A 29 23.48 -21.62 -14.34
N GLY A 30 24.23 -21.75 -15.44
CA GLY A 30 24.39 -20.70 -16.44
C GLY A 30 25.85 -20.36 -16.73
N ARG A 31 26.08 -19.70 -17.86
CA ARG A 31 27.43 -19.26 -18.27
C ARG A 31 27.96 -18.23 -17.28
N TYR A 32 29.15 -18.47 -16.74
CA TYR A 32 29.81 -17.65 -15.70
C TYR A 32 29.10 -17.60 -14.35
N ALA A 33 28.10 -18.47 -14.09
CA ALA A 33 27.52 -18.59 -12.75
C ALA A 33 28.55 -19.18 -11.76
N GLY A 34 28.57 -18.71 -10.51
CA GLY A 34 29.50 -19.24 -9.51
C GLY A 34 29.47 -18.54 -8.14
N GLY A 35 30.26 -19.07 -7.21
CA GLY A 35 30.55 -18.41 -5.94
C GLY A 35 31.47 -17.20 -6.11
N ILE A 36 31.39 -16.23 -5.20
CA ILE A 36 32.34 -15.11 -5.10
C ILE A 36 32.72 -14.87 -3.64
N GLY A 37 33.91 -14.29 -3.41
CA GLY A 37 34.41 -13.96 -2.08
C GLY A 37 35.40 -14.99 -1.52
N THR A 38 35.82 -14.79 -0.28
CA THR A 38 36.87 -15.60 0.38
C THR A 38 36.48 -17.06 0.54
N ASN A 39 35.17 -17.34 0.66
CA ASN A 39 34.62 -18.68 0.90
C ASN A 39 33.97 -19.29 -0.35
N GLN A 40 34.27 -18.79 -1.56
CA GLN A 40 33.63 -19.21 -2.81
C GLN A 40 33.67 -20.74 -3.08
N ASN A 41 34.67 -21.45 -2.53
CA ASN A 41 34.83 -22.89 -2.68
C ASN A 41 34.16 -23.72 -1.58
N SER A 42 33.63 -23.08 -0.53
CA SER A 42 33.06 -23.75 0.65
C SER A 42 31.62 -23.36 0.96
N LEU A 43 30.95 -22.64 0.05
CA LEU A 43 29.56 -22.22 0.22
C LEU A 43 28.62 -23.42 0.41
N GLN A 44 27.69 -23.30 1.35
CA GLN A 44 26.71 -24.31 1.73
C GLN A 44 25.30 -23.84 1.38
N ARG A 45 24.51 -24.71 0.73
CA ARG A 45 23.13 -24.45 0.30
C ARG A 45 23.00 -23.18 -0.55
N ALA A 46 24.05 -22.82 -1.28
CA ALA A 46 24.11 -21.65 -2.14
C ALA A 46 23.74 -22.02 -3.58
N SER A 47 22.98 -21.16 -4.24
CA SER A 47 22.55 -21.34 -5.62
C SER A 47 22.68 -20.05 -6.43
N ALA A 48 23.27 -20.13 -7.61
CA ALA A 48 23.30 -19.03 -8.58
C ALA A 48 22.75 -19.50 -9.93
N ILE A 49 21.73 -18.80 -10.44
CA ILE A 49 21.00 -19.18 -11.65
C ILE A 49 20.95 -17.99 -12.62
N GLY A 50 21.47 -18.18 -13.83
CA GLY A 50 21.50 -17.18 -14.90
C GLY A 50 22.90 -16.86 -15.39
N TYR A 51 22.98 -16.06 -16.46
CA TYR A 51 24.26 -15.57 -16.97
C TYR A 51 24.96 -14.69 -15.92
N ASN A 52 26.22 -14.99 -15.62
CA ASN A 52 27.05 -14.23 -14.67
C ASN A 52 26.43 -14.07 -13.25
N ALA A 53 25.55 -14.98 -12.83
CA ALA A 53 24.98 -14.95 -11.49
C ALA A 53 26.04 -15.32 -10.43
N LYS A 54 26.20 -14.48 -9.40
CA LYS A 54 27.21 -14.65 -8.34
C LYS A 54 26.57 -14.73 -6.97
N VAL A 55 26.86 -15.79 -6.21
CA VAL A 55 26.41 -15.95 -4.83
C VAL A 55 27.62 -15.89 -3.88
N ALA A 56 27.48 -15.17 -2.77
CA ALA A 56 28.59 -14.88 -1.85
C ALA A 56 28.37 -15.41 -0.42
N ILE A 57 27.19 -15.97 -0.14
CA ILE A 57 26.77 -16.39 1.20
C ILE A 57 26.21 -17.81 1.17
N ASP A 58 26.27 -18.47 2.32
CA ASP A 58 25.53 -19.70 2.58
C ASP A 58 24.02 -19.42 2.56
N ASP A 59 23.22 -20.43 2.22
CA ASP A 59 21.75 -20.33 2.13
C ASP A 59 21.21 -19.30 1.11
N GLY A 60 22.09 -18.75 0.27
CA GLY A 60 21.73 -17.73 -0.72
C GLY A 60 21.23 -18.30 -2.04
N LEU A 61 20.19 -17.69 -2.61
CA LEU A 61 19.77 -17.88 -4.00
C LEU A 61 19.89 -16.57 -4.76
N VAL A 62 20.68 -16.56 -5.84
CA VAL A 62 20.84 -15.40 -6.73
C VAL A 62 20.32 -15.75 -8.12
N LEU A 63 19.42 -14.91 -8.64
CA LEU A 63 18.83 -15.05 -9.98
C LEU A 63 19.29 -13.88 -10.85
N GLY A 64 20.13 -14.16 -11.85
CA GLY A 64 20.72 -13.17 -12.75
C GLY A 64 21.94 -12.43 -12.18
N ASP A 65 22.34 -11.35 -12.85
CA ASP A 65 23.49 -10.50 -12.50
C ASP A 65 23.04 -9.10 -12.05
N SER A 66 24.01 -8.29 -11.63
CA SER A 66 23.78 -6.90 -11.20
C SER A 66 23.71 -5.90 -12.35
N ILE A 67 23.87 -6.31 -13.62
CA ILE A 67 23.96 -5.37 -14.75
C ILE A 67 22.90 -5.64 -15.84
N LEU A 68 22.93 -6.79 -16.53
CA LEU A 68 22.21 -7.00 -17.79
C LEU A 68 21.05 -8.00 -17.71
N VAL A 69 21.09 -8.94 -16.77
CA VAL A 69 20.15 -10.05 -16.75
C VAL A 69 18.80 -9.61 -16.18
N LYS A 70 17.76 -10.04 -16.88
CA LYS A 70 16.36 -9.88 -16.50
C LYS A 70 15.77 -11.26 -16.18
N VAL A 71 15.01 -11.34 -15.10
CA VAL A 71 14.32 -12.55 -14.64
C VAL A 71 12.85 -12.42 -15.01
N GLY A 72 12.40 -13.27 -15.93
CA GLY A 72 11.00 -13.39 -16.33
C GLY A 72 10.33 -14.60 -15.67
N ILE A 73 9.22 -14.39 -14.97
CA ILE A 73 8.34 -15.47 -14.48
C ILE A 73 7.04 -15.41 -15.29
N GLY A 74 6.81 -16.41 -16.14
CA GLY A 74 5.63 -16.43 -17.03
C GLY A 74 5.73 -15.51 -18.26
N THR A 75 6.89 -14.89 -18.50
CA THR A 75 7.18 -14.10 -19.71
C THR A 75 8.55 -14.46 -20.29
N ALA A 76 8.63 -14.56 -21.61
CA ALA A 76 9.88 -14.78 -22.33
C ALA A 76 10.60 -13.47 -22.71
N ASN A 77 9.93 -12.33 -22.57
CA ASN A 77 10.47 -11.01 -22.90
C ASN A 77 10.30 -10.05 -21.71
N PRO A 78 11.05 -10.25 -20.60
CA PRO A 78 10.95 -9.40 -19.42
C PRO A 78 11.33 -7.95 -19.74
N GLN A 79 10.46 -7.00 -19.43
CA GLN A 79 10.70 -5.57 -19.67
C GLN A 79 11.52 -4.94 -18.53
N ALA A 80 11.38 -5.43 -17.31
CA ALA A 80 12.13 -5.02 -16.12
C ALA A 80 13.12 -6.09 -15.63
N ARG A 81 13.95 -5.78 -14.62
CA ARG A 81 14.91 -6.75 -14.05
C ARG A 81 14.23 -7.96 -13.43
N LEU A 82 13.07 -7.75 -12.80
CA LEU A 82 12.16 -8.80 -12.39
C LEU A 82 10.82 -8.48 -13.02
N ASP A 83 10.32 -9.37 -13.87
CA ASP A 83 9.04 -9.23 -14.56
C ASP A 83 8.23 -10.51 -14.36
N VAL A 84 7.05 -10.38 -13.75
CA VAL A 84 6.18 -11.50 -13.41
C VAL A 84 4.86 -11.33 -14.14
N ARG A 85 4.60 -12.18 -15.14
CA ARG A 85 3.31 -12.26 -15.80
C ARG A 85 2.39 -13.19 -15.02
N GLY A 86 1.70 -12.63 -14.04
CA GLY A 86 0.76 -13.35 -13.18
C GLY A 86 0.61 -12.68 -11.82
N ALA A 87 0.08 -13.42 -10.84
CA ALA A 87 -0.02 -12.94 -9.48
C ALA A 87 1.27 -13.22 -8.71
N PHE A 88 1.83 -12.18 -8.07
CA PHE A 88 2.91 -12.33 -7.09
C PHE A 88 2.33 -12.29 -5.69
N ARG A 89 2.37 -13.42 -4.96
CA ARG A 89 1.86 -13.51 -3.59
C ARG A 89 3.02 -13.59 -2.61
N LEU A 90 3.10 -12.59 -1.74
CA LEU A 90 4.02 -12.54 -0.62
C LEU A 90 3.23 -12.67 0.68
N LYS A 91 3.78 -13.41 1.66
CA LYS A 91 3.21 -13.54 3.00
C LYS A 91 4.27 -13.16 4.02
N GLY A 92 3.90 -12.36 5.02
CA GLY A 92 4.81 -11.81 6.02
C GLY A 92 5.20 -10.36 5.74
N ASN A 93 6.29 -9.91 6.37
CA ASN A 93 6.78 -8.54 6.24
C ASN A 93 7.56 -8.36 4.95
N MET A 94 7.30 -7.27 4.23
CA MET A 94 8.02 -6.89 3.01
C MET A 94 8.68 -5.53 3.24
N ASN A 95 9.99 -5.45 3.03
CA ASN A 95 10.72 -4.19 3.02
C ASN A 95 11.00 -3.79 1.57
N PHE A 96 10.41 -2.69 1.11
CA PHE A 96 10.61 -2.14 -0.22
C PHE A 96 11.49 -0.88 -0.11
N VAL A 97 12.76 -1.00 -0.51
CA VAL A 97 13.65 0.15 -0.68
C VAL A 97 13.61 0.54 -2.15
N ALA A 98 12.83 1.56 -2.48
CA ALA A 98 12.70 2.06 -3.84
C ALA A 98 13.33 3.46 -3.96
N SER A 99 14.25 3.62 -4.92
CA SER A 99 14.64 4.95 -5.42
C SER A 99 13.69 5.25 -6.57
N VAL A 100 12.74 6.14 -6.35
CA VAL A 100 11.70 6.46 -7.32
C VAL A 100 11.97 7.80 -8.00
N ASN A 101 11.82 7.80 -9.31
CA ASN A 101 11.89 9.02 -10.11
C ASN A 101 10.50 9.54 -10.51
N GLN A 102 9.43 8.71 -10.41
CA GLN A 102 8.07 9.07 -10.85
C GLN A 102 6.93 8.37 -10.06
N HIS A 103 6.87 7.03 -10.04
CA HIS A 103 5.76 6.28 -9.45
C HIS A 103 6.26 5.13 -8.55
N LEU A 104 5.65 4.95 -7.36
CA LEU A 104 5.94 3.82 -6.47
C LEU A 104 5.04 2.62 -6.75
N LEU A 105 3.75 2.87 -6.97
CA LEU A 105 2.72 1.84 -7.12
C LEU A 105 1.68 2.31 -8.13
N ASP A 106 1.60 1.59 -9.25
CA ASP A 106 0.54 1.75 -10.24
C ASP A 106 -0.46 0.61 -10.05
N ILE A 107 -1.73 0.96 -9.88
CA ILE A 107 -2.83 -0.01 -9.72
C ILE A 107 -3.83 0.28 -10.82
N ASN A 108 -4.04 -0.67 -11.74
CA ASN A 108 -4.94 -0.50 -12.89
C ASN A 108 -4.64 0.75 -13.74
N ASN A 109 -3.35 1.04 -13.95
CA ASN A 109 -2.85 2.23 -14.66
C ASN A 109 -3.17 3.56 -13.97
N GLU A 110 -3.56 3.53 -12.71
CA GLU A 110 -3.72 4.72 -11.87
C GLU A 110 -2.57 4.78 -10.86
N ASN A 111 -1.95 5.95 -10.76
CA ASN A 111 -0.81 6.19 -9.90
C ASN A 111 -1.29 6.25 -8.45
N PHE A 112 -1.18 5.18 -7.67
CA PHE A 112 -1.68 5.18 -6.29
C PHE A 112 -0.78 6.02 -5.36
N LEU A 113 0.54 5.91 -5.52
CA LEU A 113 1.54 6.74 -4.85
C LEU A 113 2.55 7.25 -5.89
N ALA A 114 2.61 8.57 -6.06
CA ALA A 114 3.56 9.25 -6.95
C ALA A 114 4.52 10.12 -6.13
N THR A 115 5.56 10.63 -6.76
CA THR A 115 6.41 11.68 -6.17
C THR A 115 6.29 12.96 -7.01
N ASP A 116 6.37 14.11 -6.36
CA ASP A 116 6.52 15.38 -7.07
C ASP A 116 7.95 15.57 -7.64
N SER A 117 8.21 16.73 -8.24
CA SER A 117 9.53 17.08 -8.80
C SER A 117 10.66 17.14 -7.76
N GLU A 118 10.32 17.19 -6.47
CA GLU A 118 11.26 17.23 -5.35
C GLU A 118 11.42 15.86 -4.67
N GLY A 119 10.72 14.83 -5.16
CA GLY A 119 10.77 13.48 -4.61
C GLY A 119 9.86 13.27 -3.40
N ILE A 120 8.97 14.22 -3.08
CA ILE A 120 8.02 14.10 -1.98
C ILE A 120 6.86 13.20 -2.42
N PRO A 121 6.49 12.16 -1.64
CA PRO A 121 5.34 11.32 -1.96
C PRO A 121 4.03 12.13 -1.98
N VAL A 122 3.34 12.12 -3.11
CA VAL A 122 2.02 12.73 -3.31
C VAL A 122 0.97 11.67 -3.65
N LEU A 123 -0.17 11.74 -2.98
CA LEU A 123 -1.35 10.93 -3.29
C LEU A 123 -2.05 11.54 -4.51
N SER A 124 -2.05 10.84 -5.65
CA SER A 124 -2.55 11.42 -6.91
C SER A 124 -4.09 11.46 -6.98
N ARG A 125 -4.79 10.46 -6.44
CA ARG A 125 -6.25 10.38 -6.44
C ARG A 125 -6.78 9.47 -5.33
N PHE A 126 -7.52 10.03 -4.38
CA PHE A 126 -8.27 9.26 -3.37
C PHE A 126 -9.76 9.30 -3.69
N LYS A 127 -10.34 8.16 -4.12
CA LYS A 127 -11.79 8.03 -4.39
C LYS A 127 -12.42 7.13 -3.34
N ILE A 128 -13.35 7.69 -2.58
CA ILE A 128 -14.16 6.95 -1.61
C ILE A 128 -15.45 6.49 -2.30
N ARG A 129 -15.79 5.20 -2.18
CA ARG A 129 -17.07 4.65 -2.62
C ARG A 129 -17.77 4.01 -1.42
N TYR A 130 -18.93 4.54 -1.07
CA TYR A 130 -19.78 3.94 -0.04
C TYR A 130 -20.56 2.75 -0.62
N SER A 131 -20.88 1.78 0.24
CA SER A 131 -21.62 0.58 -0.13
C SER A 131 -23.13 0.80 -0.13
N SER A 132 -23.61 1.84 0.56
CA SER A 132 -25.03 2.18 0.65
C SER A 132 -25.22 3.69 0.83
N GLU A 133 -26.39 4.19 0.42
CA GLU A 133 -26.77 5.61 0.56
C GLU A 133 -26.78 6.06 2.03
N ASN A 134 -27.14 5.17 2.96
CA ASN A 134 -27.20 5.45 4.39
C ASN A 134 -25.83 5.80 5.03
N GLN A 135 -24.73 5.48 4.36
CA GLN A 135 -23.40 5.85 4.81
C GLN A 135 -23.01 7.27 4.40
N TRP A 136 -23.78 7.88 3.49
CA TRP A 136 -23.65 9.28 3.11
C TRP A 136 -24.53 10.19 3.99
N SER A 137 -24.25 11.49 3.95
CA SER A 137 -24.76 12.44 4.94
C SER A 137 -26.22 12.86 4.74
N ASP A 138 -26.76 12.76 3.53
CA ASP A 138 -28.02 13.41 3.09
C ASP A 138 -29.25 13.14 3.97
N ARG A 139 -29.20 12.11 4.84
CA ARG A 139 -30.21 11.82 5.88
C ARG A 139 -30.57 13.01 6.76
N VAL A 140 -29.69 14.02 6.89
CA VAL A 140 -29.97 15.26 7.67
C VAL A 140 -31.20 16.01 7.13
N PHE A 141 -31.52 15.85 5.84
CA PHE A 141 -32.66 16.49 5.19
C PHE A 141 -33.95 15.67 5.21
N GLU A 142 -33.93 14.46 5.77
CA GLU A 142 -35.13 13.62 5.85
C GLU A 142 -36.16 14.19 6.83
N LYS A 143 -37.46 13.99 6.53
CA LYS A 143 -38.56 14.45 7.41
C LYS A 143 -38.51 13.88 8.82
N LYS A 144 -37.88 12.72 9.00
CA LYS A 144 -37.74 12.04 10.30
C LYS A 144 -36.47 12.49 11.06
N TYR A 145 -35.59 13.28 10.44
CA TYR A 145 -34.37 13.74 11.08
C TYR A 145 -34.70 14.70 12.23
N THR A 146 -34.24 14.36 13.43
CA THR A 146 -34.46 15.18 14.61
C THR A 146 -33.23 16.04 14.87
N LEU A 147 -33.26 17.27 14.36
CA LEU A 147 -32.20 18.25 14.60
C LEU A 147 -32.16 18.61 16.09
N ILE A 148 -30.99 18.45 16.72
CA ILE A 148 -30.77 18.79 18.12
C ILE A 148 -30.99 20.30 18.32
N SER A 149 -31.59 20.73 19.42
CA SER A 149 -31.67 22.18 19.70
C SER A 149 -30.30 22.74 20.07
N LEU A 150 -29.96 23.97 19.64
CA LEU A 150 -28.69 24.62 19.97
C LEU A 150 -28.36 24.61 21.48
N GLN A 151 -29.35 24.80 22.35
CA GLN A 151 -29.17 24.73 23.81
C GLN A 151 -28.70 23.34 24.30
N LYS A 152 -29.26 22.26 23.73
CA LYS A 152 -28.83 20.89 24.05
C LYS A 152 -27.45 20.59 23.47
N LEU A 153 -27.20 21.07 22.24
CA LEU A 153 -25.91 20.91 21.58
C LEU A 153 -24.79 21.62 22.37
N GLU A 154 -25.03 22.84 22.83
CA GLU A 154 -24.09 23.59 23.67
C GLU A 154 -23.74 22.82 24.96
N LYS A 155 -24.76 22.33 25.68
CA LYS A 155 -24.55 21.50 26.87
C LYS A 155 -23.71 20.25 26.56
N PHE A 156 -23.98 19.60 25.44
CA PHE A 156 -23.21 18.43 25.01
C PHE A 156 -21.74 18.78 24.75
N ILE A 157 -21.47 19.88 24.03
CA ILE A 157 -20.12 20.32 23.70
C ILE A 157 -19.37 20.73 24.98
N GLN A 158 -20.02 21.43 25.90
CA GLN A 158 -19.41 21.82 27.17
C GLN A 158 -18.96 20.61 28.00
N LEU A 159 -19.79 19.57 28.04
CA LEU A 159 -19.53 18.32 28.78
C LEU A 159 -18.49 17.43 28.09
N ASN A 160 -18.65 17.18 26.79
CA ASN A 160 -17.88 16.15 26.07
C ASN A 160 -16.70 16.69 25.27
N LYS A 161 -16.63 18.02 25.04
CA LYS A 161 -15.55 18.68 24.25
C LYS A 161 -15.43 18.22 22.80
N HIS A 162 -16.43 17.55 22.25
CA HIS A 162 -16.55 17.22 20.84
C HIS A 162 -18.02 17.28 20.39
N LEU A 163 -18.25 17.19 19.09
CA LEU A 163 -19.60 17.18 18.52
C LEU A 163 -20.27 15.81 18.70
N PRO A 164 -21.60 15.75 18.81
CA PRO A 164 -22.34 14.49 18.79
C PRO A 164 -22.02 13.67 17.54
N ASN A 165 -21.88 12.36 17.71
CA ASN A 165 -21.56 11.40 16.66
C ASN A 165 -20.19 11.59 15.97
N VAL A 166 -19.32 12.45 16.52
CA VAL A 166 -17.91 12.59 16.11
C VAL A 166 -17.05 12.00 17.23
N PRO A 167 -16.08 11.11 16.90
CA PRO A 167 -15.22 10.52 17.92
C PRO A 167 -14.37 11.58 18.62
N SER A 168 -14.07 11.34 19.88
CA SER A 168 -13.15 12.17 20.67
C SER A 168 -11.71 12.02 20.19
N ALA A 169 -10.86 12.99 20.51
CA ALA A 169 -9.43 12.92 20.18
C ALA A 169 -8.75 11.68 20.78
N SER A 170 -9.10 11.30 22.01
CA SER A 170 -8.58 10.09 22.66
C SER A 170 -8.99 8.81 21.92
N GLU A 171 -10.23 8.71 21.45
CA GLU A 171 -10.68 7.54 20.70
C GLU A 171 -9.97 7.42 19.34
N VAL A 172 -9.75 8.55 18.66
CA VAL A 172 -9.02 8.57 17.39
C VAL A 172 -7.56 8.16 17.57
N VAL A 173 -6.91 8.57 18.67
CA VAL A 173 -5.52 8.17 18.96
C VAL A 173 -5.43 6.67 19.28
N GLU A 174 -6.39 6.13 20.05
CA GLU A 174 -6.35 4.72 20.48
C GLU A 174 -6.76 3.76 19.35
N LYS A 175 -7.83 4.07 18.61
CA LYS A 175 -8.49 3.14 17.69
C LYS A 175 -8.35 3.51 16.22
N GLY A 176 -7.89 4.73 15.93
CA GLY A 176 -7.95 5.31 14.60
C GLY A 176 -9.39 5.63 14.17
N VAL A 177 -9.54 6.22 12.99
CA VAL A 177 -10.83 6.47 12.36
C VAL A 177 -10.72 6.26 10.86
N ALA A 178 -11.71 5.59 10.28
CA ALA A 178 -11.76 5.39 8.84
C ALA A 178 -12.07 6.73 8.13
N VAL A 179 -11.31 7.04 7.08
CA VAL A 179 -11.36 8.34 6.39
C VAL A 179 -12.75 8.59 5.78
N ASP A 180 -13.37 7.55 5.24
CA ASP A 180 -14.74 7.60 4.70
C ASP A 180 -15.76 7.98 5.78
N ILE A 181 -15.66 7.38 6.97
CA ILE A 181 -16.54 7.72 8.09
C ILE A 181 -16.34 9.18 8.50
N MET A 182 -15.10 9.65 8.59
CA MET A 182 -14.82 11.04 8.98
C MET A 182 -15.33 12.04 7.93
N VAL A 183 -15.16 11.77 6.64
CA VAL A 183 -15.67 12.62 5.56
C VAL A 183 -17.20 12.70 5.59
N SER A 184 -17.88 11.56 5.75
CA SER A 184 -19.34 11.53 5.88
C SER A 184 -19.83 12.28 7.13
N LYS A 185 -19.17 12.11 8.27
CA LYS A 185 -19.49 12.85 9.50
C LYS A 185 -19.26 14.34 9.40
N LEU A 186 -18.20 14.77 8.72
CA LEU A 186 -17.95 16.18 8.49
C LEU A 186 -19.08 16.80 7.67
N LEU A 187 -19.51 16.13 6.59
CA LEU A 187 -20.63 16.59 5.78
C LEU A 187 -21.94 16.64 6.59
N GLU A 188 -22.19 15.66 7.47
CA GLU A 188 -23.35 15.65 8.38
C GLU A 188 -23.39 16.90 9.24
N LYS A 189 -22.24 17.31 9.79
CA LYS A 189 -22.19 18.53 10.59
C LYS A 189 -22.37 19.78 9.73
N VAL A 190 -21.86 19.81 8.49
CA VAL A 190 -22.06 20.94 7.56
C VAL A 190 -23.53 21.10 7.19
N GLU A 191 -24.24 20.00 6.95
CA GLU A 191 -25.67 20.01 6.64
C GLU A 191 -26.52 20.45 7.85
N GLU A 192 -26.20 19.96 9.05
CA GLU A 192 -26.84 20.43 10.30
C GLU A 192 -26.63 21.93 10.52
N LEU A 193 -25.40 22.42 10.32
CA LEU A 193 -25.07 23.85 10.38
C LEU A 193 -25.91 24.65 9.39
N THR A 194 -26.08 24.14 8.18
CA THR A 194 -26.93 24.77 7.16
C THR A 194 -28.39 24.88 7.62
N LEU A 195 -28.94 23.84 8.26
CA LEU A 195 -30.29 23.89 8.83
C LEU A 195 -30.41 24.91 9.97
N TYR A 196 -29.41 25.02 10.85
CA TYR A 196 -29.40 26.03 11.89
C TYR A 196 -29.37 27.45 11.31
N VAL A 197 -28.57 27.70 10.28
CA VAL A 197 -28.49 29.01 9.60
C VAL A 197 -29.83 29.37 8.94
N ILE A 198 -30.46 28.45 8.21
CA ILE A 198 -31.78 28.67 7.61
C ILE A 198 -32.83 29.00 8.68
N LYS A 199 -32.77 28.32 9.83
CA LYS A 199 -33.66 28.61 10.95
C LYS A 199 -33.41 30.01 11.53
N GLN A 200 -32.15 30.37 11.74
CA GLN A 200 -31.78 31.68 12.27
C GLN A 200 -32.24 32.82 11.35
N GLU A 201 -32.10 32.68 10.03
CA GLU A 201 -32.57 33.69 9.07
C GLU A 201 -34.09 33.90 9.18
N LYS A 202 -34.87 32.81 9.27
CA LYS A 202 -36.32 32.88 9.47
C LYS A 202 -36.70 33.57 10.78
N ASP A 203 -35.99 33.26 11.86
CA ASP A 203 -36.23 33.88 13.16
C ASP A 203 -35.92 35.39 13.12
N ILE A 204 -34.83 35.78 12.44
CA ILE A 204 -34.45 37.19 12.21
C ILE A 204 -35.52 37.92 11.39
N GLU A 205 -36.06 37.32 10.33
CA GLU A 205 -37.15 37.93 9.56
C GLU A 205 -38.41 38.16 10.41
N VAL A 206 -38.77 37.19 11.25
CA VAL A 206 -39.91 37.30 12.16
C VAL A 206 -39.67 38.44 13.17
N LEU A 207 -38.48 38.54 13.74
CA LEU A 207 -38.10 39.62 14.65
C LEU A 207 -38.17 40.99 13.96
N LYS A 208 -37.59 41.12 12.75
CA LYS A 208 -37.67 42.36 11.94
C LYS A 208 -39.12 42.77 11.65
N LYS A 209 -40.00 41.82 11.34
CA LYS A 209 -41.44 42.09 11.11
C LYS A 209 -42.14 42.56 12.39
N LYS A 210 -41.79 42.02 13.56
CA LYS A 210 -42.36 42.46 14.85
C LYS A 210 -41.91 43.88 15.20
N LEU A 211 -40.63 44.20 15.04
CA LEU A 211 -40.10 45.54 15.29
C LEU A 211 -40.82 46.59 14.43
N ARG A 212 -40.95 46.36 13.11
CA ARG A 212 -41.70 47.25 12.20
C ARG A 212 -43.17 47.49 12.56
N LYS A 213 -43.79 46.59 13.34
CA LYS A 213 -45.17 46.73 13.81
C LYS A 213 -45.28 47.50 15.13
N MET A 214 -44.21 47.52 15.93
CA MET A 214 -44.16 48.27 17.19
C MET A 214 -43.78 49.74 16.95
N ASP A 215 -43.07 50.02 15.86
CA ASP A 215 -42.70 51.39 15.44
C ASP A 215 -43.83 52.14 14.68
N LYS A 216 -45.01 51.54 14.55
CA LYS A 216 -46.21 52.12 13.92
C LYS A 216 -47.31 52.30 14.94
#